data_AF-A0A961LY53-F1
#
_entry.id   AF-A0A961LY53-F1
#
_cell.length_a   1.000
_cell.length_b   1.000
_cell.length_c   1.000
_cell.angle_alpha   90.00
_cell.angle_beta   90.00
_cell.angle_gamma   90.00
#
_symmetry.space_group_name_H-M   'P 1'
#
loop_
_entity.id
_entity.type
_entity.pdbx_description
1 polymer ?
#
loop_
_entity_poly.entity_id
_entity_poly.type
_entity_poly.pdbx_seq_one_letter_code
_entity_poly.pdbx_strand_id
1 'polypeptide(L)'
;MALHSGNRLSPVSRDGLPEMLQCSNSRNMEPVPDPVTAFAALAHPQRLGVVRLLMRHYPRRVAAGEIGAVLGLKPSTLSGYLAQLMDAGLITQERRATSLLYAASVDGAAALNAAWIGTVCGGRGWPETGAPGRRVRNVLFVGQGNAGPSLVAEAVLRSAAGEAVESFSAGLSGAGEPDPALVEFLARQGHDIGSLWCKPLSVWTEAGAPRMDIVITLGDRAASRAPDWPGCPHRASWRLLPDMPLEALHDDLGQRIGALARLDLALTPPERVQAVLDSMAEPPGSV
;
A
#
# COMPACT_ATOMS: atom_id res chain seq x y z
N MET A 1 -37.10 -35.83 12.69
CA MET A 1 -36.50 -35.55 11.36
C MET A 1 -36.83 -34.10 11.04
N ALA A 2 -35.81 -33.25 11.04
CA ALA A 2 -35.92 -31.80 11.04
C ALA A 2 -36.19 -31.23 9.65
N LEU A 3 -36.79 -30.02 9.60
CA LEU A 3 -36.28 -28.79 8.96
C LEU A 3 -37.44 -27.89 8.48
N HIS A 4 -37.20 -26.57 8.59
CA HIS A 4 -37.93 -25.41 8.07
C HIS A 4 -38.80 -24.61 9.06
N SER A 5 -38.17 -23.66 9.76
CA SER A 5 -38.76 -22.35 9.97
C SER A 5 -37.66 -21.29 10.05
N GLY A 6 -37.86 -20.18 9.34
CA GLY A 6 -36.83 -19.23 8.95
C GLY A 6 -36.12 -18.49 10.09
N ASN A 7 -34.90 -18.04 9.79
CA ASN A 7 -34.22 -17.04 10.59
C ASN A 7 -33.98 -15.80 9.71
N ARG A 8 -34.77 -14.75 9.99
CA ARG A 8 -34.57 -13.40 9.47
C ARG A 8 -33.32 -12.83 10.13
N LEU A 9 -32.37 -12.35 9.32
CA LEU A 9 -31.27 -11.52 9.81
C LEU A 9 -31.86 -10.27 10.48
N SER A 10 -31.57 -10.11 11.76
CA SER A 10 -31.87 -8.92 12.56
C SER A 10 -30.65 -8.00 12.54
N PRO A 11 -30.82 -6.66 12.59
CA PRO A 11 -29.71 -5.73 12.57
C PRO A 11 -28.93 -5.78 13.89
N VAL A 12 -27.62 -5.99 13.83
CA VAL A 12 -26.77 -5.99 15.02
C VAL A 12 -26.68 -4.56 15.56
N SER A 13 -27.29 -4.35 16.73
CA SER A 13 -27.24 -3.12 17.51
C SER A 13 -25.80 -2.76 17.89
N ARG A 14 -25.45 -1.48 17.68
CA ARG A 14 -24.34 -0.81 18.33
C ARG A 14 -24.68 -0.70 19.81
N ASP A 15 -24.03 -1.49 20.68
CA ASP A 15 -23.69 -1.14 22.06
C ASP A 15 -23.20 -2.40 22.79
N GLY A 16 -21.97 -2.35 23.30
CA GLY A 16 -21.41 -3.37 24.20
C GLY A 16 -20.08 -4.00 23.76
N LEU A 17 -18.99 -3.23 23.82
CA LEU A 17 -17.64 -3.78 23.94
C LEU A 17 -16.96 -3.15 25.18
N PRO A 18 -16.22 -3.94 25.99
CA PRO A 18 -15.68 -3.49 27.26
C PRO A 18 -14.59 -2.43 27.09
N GLU A 19 -14.64 -1.40 27.94
CA GLU A 19 -13.57 -0.43 28.16
C GLU A 19 -12.30 -1.15 28.59
N MET A 20 -11.31 -1.27 27.70
CA MET A 20 -9.87 -1.10 28.00
C MET A 20 -9.09 -1.18 26.69
N LEU A 21 -8.19 -0.20 26.49
CA LEU A 21 -7.42 0.12 25.27
C LEU A 21 -8.16 0.97 24.22
N GLN A 22 -8.62 2.14 24.66
CA GLN A 22 -8.71 3.30 23.78
C GLN A 22 -7.28 3.74 23.41
N CYS A 23 -6.75 3.27 22.28
CA CYS A 23 -5.68 3.97 21.60
C CYS A 23 -6.26 5.30 21.11
N SER A 24 -5.90 6.38 21.79
CA SER A 24 -6.27 7.75 21.52
C SER A 24 -5.90 8.15 20.08
N ASN A 25 -6.87 7.99 19.17
CA ASN A 25 -6.80 8.40 17.77
C ASN A 25 -7.04 9.90 17.63
N SER A 26 -6.19 10.68 18.31
CA SER A 26 -6.17 12.14 18.28
C SER A 26 -4.74 12.63 18.33
N ARG A 27 -3.90 12.17 17.40
CA ARG A 27 -2.79 12.99 16.93
C ARG A 27 -3.27 13.69 15.68
N ASN A 28 -3.31 15.02 15.75
CA ASN A 28 -3.29 15.87 14.57
C ASN A 28 -2.28 15.25 13.60
N MET A 29 -2.73 14.99 12.37
CA MET A 29 -1.92 14.47 11.29
C MET A 29 -0.87 15.56 11.00
N GLU A 30 0.27 15.52 11.71
CA GLU A 30 1.40 16.37 11.39
C GLU A 30 1.75 16.12 9.92
N PRO A 31 2.07 17.17 9.15
CA PRO A 31 2.30 17.03 7.72
C PRO A 31 3.38 15.98 7.48
N VAL A 32 3.03 14.94 6.71
CA VAL A 32 3.99 13.92 6.26
C VAL A 32 5.12 14.66 5.54
N PRO A 33 6.38 14.50 5.98
CA PRO A 33 7.49 15.19 5.35
C PRO A 33 7.61 14.77 3.89
N ASP A 34 7.64 15.74 2.98
CA ASP A 34 7.89 15.50 1.56
C ASP A 34 9.25 14.79 1.40
N PRO A 35 9.30 13.60 0.76
CA PRO A 35 10.54 12.84 0.63
C PRO A 35 11.65 13.63 -0.03
N VAL A 36 11.34 14.40 -1.08
CA VAL A 36 12.36 15.16 -1.82
C VAL A 36 13.02 16.19 -0.91
N THR A 37 12.20 16.96 -0.18
CA THR A 37 12.65 17.95 0.80
C THR A 37 13.45 17.30 1.93
N ALA A 38 12.99 16.17 2.45
CA ALA A 38 13.66 15.46 3.53
C ALA A 38 15.00 14.84 3.10
N PHE A 39 15.08 14.22 1.92
CA PHE A 39 16.35 13.72 1.38
C PHE A 39 17.32 14.85 1.03
N ALA A 40 16.84 15.97 0.47
CA ALA A 40 17.67 17.14 0.26
C ALA A 40 18.23 17.69 1.59
N ALA A 41 17.42 17.72 2.64
CA ALA A 41 17.86 18.10 3.99
C ALA A 41 18.87 17.08 4.57
N LEU A 42 18.74 15.78 4.29
CA LEU A 42 19.67 14.76 4.76
C LEU A 42 20.95 14.63 3.91
N ALA A 43 20.93 15.07 2.64
CA ALA A 43 22.03 15.00 1.68
C ALA A 43 23.19 15.98 1.97
N HIS A 44 23.49 16.20 3.25
CA HIS A 44 24.65 16.96 3.71
C HIS A 44 25.23 16.32 4.98
N PRO A 45 26.53 15.99 5.03
CA PRO A 45 27.13 15.21 6.12
C PRO A 45 26.86 15.78 7.51
N GLN A 46 26.97 17.11 7.66
CA GLN A 46 26.76 17.76 8.95
C GLN A 46 25.28 17.84 9.36
N ARG A 47 24.32 17.90 8.41
CA ARG A 47 22.88 17.88 8.73
C ARG A 47 22.45 16.48 9.18
N LEU A 48 22.92 15.46 8.48
CA LEU A 48 22.76 14.07 8.93
C LEU A 48 23.42 13.86 10.31
N GLY A 49 24.57 14.49 10.56
CA GLY A 49 25.22 14.52 11.87
C GLY A 49 24.32 15.06 12.99
N VAL A 50 23.61 16.16 12.75
CA VAL A 50 22.61 16.72 13.69
C VAL A 50 21.51 15.71 13.98
N VAL A 51 20.89 15.12 12.94
CA VAL A 51 19.81 14.14 13.11
C VAL A 51 20.29 12.91 13.88
N ARG A 52 21.48 12.37 13.56
CA ARG A 52 22.07 11.22 14.26
C ARG A 52 22.34 11.52 15.73
N LEU A 53 22.84 12.71 16.05
CA LEU A 53 23.08 13.15 17.42
C LEU A 53 21.75 13.22 18.19
N LEU A 54 20.73 13.86 17.62
CA LEU A 54 19.42 13.98 18.25
C LEU A 54 18.73 12.63 18.43
N MET A 55 18.83 11.71 17.45
CA MET A 55 18.31 10.35 17.57
C MET A 55 19.01 9.55 18.67
N ARG A 56 20.34 9.68 18.83
CA ARG A 56 21.08 9.03 19.93
C ARG A 56 20.66 9.50 21.31
N HIS A 57 20.16 10.73 21.42
CA HIS A 57 19.65 11.29 22.66
C HIS A 57 18.15 11.11 22.84
N TYR A 58 17.40 10.65 21.84
CA TYR A 58 15.96 10.49 21.93
C TYR A 58 15.57 9.59 23.13
N PRO A 59 14.55 9.96 23.94
CA PRO A 59 13.63 11.09 23.78
C PRO A 59 14.10 12.44 24.38
N ARG A 60 15.33 12.53 24.88
CA ARG A 60 15.90 13.76 25.46
C ARG A 60 16.09 14.83 24.39
N ARG A 61 15.63 16.06 24.67
CA ARG A 61 15.91 17.24 23.83
C ARG A 61 17.30 17.83 24.15
N VAL A 62 17.96 18.39 23.16
CA VAL A 62 19.33 18.92 23.23
C VAL A 62 19.35 20.39 22.82
N ALA A 63 20.13 21.22 23.53
CA ALA A 63 20.24 22.65 23.22
C ALA A 63 21.11 22.89 21.98
N ALA A 64 20.81 23.92 21.19
CA ALA A 64 21.60 24.27 20.00
C ALA A 64 23.10 24.44 20.31
N GLY A 65 23.45 25.06 21.44
CA GLY A 65 24.85 25.22 21.85
C GLY A 65 25.59 23.90 22.03
N GLU A 66 24.93 22.89 22.62
CA GLU A 66 25.49 21.54 22.81
C GLU A 66 25.65 20.82 21.46
N ILE A 67 24.66 20.92 20.57
CA ILE A 67 24.74 20.37 19.20
C ILE A 67 25.92 20.98 18.44
N GLY A 68 26.09 22.30 18.51
CA GLY A 68 27.16 23.03 17.85
C GLY A 68 28.55 22.66 18.39
N ALA A 69 28.67 22.53 19.71
CA ALA A 69 29.91 22.12 20.35
C ALA A 69 30.33 20.70 19.95
N VAL A 70 29.39 19.74 19.97
CA VAL A 70 29.68 18.33 19.63
C VAL A 70 30.05 18.16 18.15
N LEU A 71 29.39 18.89 17.25
CA LEU A 71 29.61 18.77 15.81
C LEU A 71 30.64 19.75 15.25
N GLY A 72 31.22 20.63 16.09
CA GLY A 72 32.18 21.65 15.67
C GLY A 72 31.59 22.70 14.72
N LEU A 73 30.30 23.03 14.88
CA LEU A 73 29.57 23.93 13.98
C LEU A 73 29.49 25.35 14.52
N LYS A 74 29.71 26.33 13.64
CA LYS A 74 29.47 27.75 13.96
C LYS A 74 27.96 28.00 14.21
N PRO A 75 27.58 28.90 15.12
CA PRO A 75 26.17 29.15 15.44
C PRO A 75 25.30 29.54 14.24
N SER A 76 25.84 30.34 13.30
CA SER A 76 25.13 30.75 12.09
C SER A 76 24.83 29.57 11.16
N THR A 77 25.82 28.69 10.95
CA THR A 77 25.68 27.48 10.13
C THR A 77 24.71 26.50 10.77
N LEU A 78 24.83 26.27 12.08
CA LEU A 78 23.94 25.36 12.81
C LEU A 78 22.49 25.84 12.75
N SER A 79 22.24 27.14 12.90
CA SER A 79 20.87 27.69 12.82
C SER A 79 20.23 27.41 11.46
N GLY A 80 20.99 27.55 10.37
CA GLY A 80 20.53 27.20 9.02
C GLY A 80 20.22 25.70 8.87
N TYR A 81 21.06 24.83 9.42
CA TYR A 81 20.81 23.38 9.42
C TYR A 81 19.59 22.99 10.23
N LEU A 82 19.40 23.57 11.42
CA LEU A 82 18.24 23.31 12.26
C LEU A 82 16.96 23.79 11.57
N ALA A 83 16.98 24.96 10.92
CA ALA A 83 15.84 25.46 10.15
C ALA A 83 15.45 24.51 9.02
N GLN A 84 16.41 24.08 8.20
CA GLN A 84 16.16 23.13 7.09
C GLN A 84 15.63 21.78 7.57
N LEU A 85 16.15 21.27 8.70
CA LEU A 85 15.69 20.00 9.26
C LEU A 85 14.31 20.10 9.92
N MET A 86 13.96 21.27 10.49
CA MET A 86 12.61 21.54 11.00
C MET A 86 11.59 21.66 9.86
N ASP A 87 11.94 22.38 8.80
CA ASP A 87 11.11 22.54 7.60
C ASP A 87 10.86 21.19 6.91
N ALA A 88 11.88 20.33 6.89
CA ALA A 88 11.77 18.95 6.43
C ALA A 88 11.03 17.99 7.40
N GLY A 89 10.53 18.47 8.55
CA GLY A 89 9.81 17.64 9.53
C GLY A 89 10.66 16.57 10.25
N LEU A 90 11.99 16.62 10.14
CA LEU A 90 12.90 15.59 10.68
C LEU A 90 13.29 15.82 12.14
N ILE A 91 13.14 17.05 12.62
CA ILE A 91 13.40 17.44 14.01
C ILE A 91 12.27 18.35 14.52
N THR A 92 12.05 18.33 15.83
CA THR A 92 11.12 19.24 16.51
C THR A 92 11.87 20.17 17.44
N GLN A 93 11.29 21.33 17.71
CA GLN A 93 11.82 22.33 18.63
C GLN A 93 10.81 22.61 19.73
N GLU A 94 11.30 22.80 20.95
CA GLU A 94 10.52 23.29 22.08
C GLU A 94 11.32 24.38 22.79
N ARG A 95 10.65 25.47 23.17
CA ARG A 95 11.26 26.50 23.99
C ARG A 95 11.06 26.15 25.46
N ARG A 96 12.16 25.99 26.21
CA ARG A 96 12.13 25.85 27.67
C ARG A 96 12.86 27.03 28.31
N ALA A 97 12.11 27.85 29.02
CA ALA A 97 12.57 29.11 29.59
C ALA A 97 13.28 29.99 28.53
N THR A 98 14.59 30.16 28.65
CA THR A 98 15.43 31.00 27.79
C THR A 98 16.12 30.24 26.67
N SER A 99 15.95 28.92 26.57
CA SER A 99 16.69 28.07 25.63
C SER A 99 15.77 27.32 24.68
N LEU A 100 16.20 27.20 23.42
CA LEU A 100 15.57 26.37 22.40
C LEU A 100 16.19 24.97 22.46
N LEU A 101 15.34 23.97 22.65
CA LEU A 101 15.73 22.57 22.74
C LEU A 101 15.17 21.81 21.54
N TYR A 102 16.00 20.96 20.95
CA TYR A 102 15.68 20.21 19.74
C TYR A 102 15.64 18.71 20.03
N ALA A 103 14.75 17.99 19.37
CA ALA A 103 14.75 16.52 19.36
C ALA A 103 14.51 16.00 17.95
N ALA A 104 14.90 14.76 17.72
CA ALA A 104 14.55 14.08 16.48
C ALA A 104 13.03 13.81 16.43
N SER A 105 12.43 13.95 15.25
CA SER A 105 11.04 13.58 15.00
C SER A 105 11.00 12.10 14.61
N VAL A 106 10.58 11.23 15.53
CA VAL A 106 10.39 9.80 15.23
C VAL A 106 9.24 9.61 14.26
N ASP A 107 8.16 10.39 14.42
CA ASP A 107 7.01 10.37 13.52
C ASP A 107 7.42 10.84 12.12
N GLY A 108 8.20 11.92 12.00
CA GLY A 108 8.73 12.41 10.72
C GLY A 108 9.70 11.43 10.05
N ALA A 109 10.59 10.78 10.82
CA ALA A 109 11.49 9.76 10.28
C ALA A 109 10.74 8.50 9.81
N ALA A 110 9.74 8.05 10.58
CA ALA A 110 8.86 6.94 10.20
C ALA A 110 8.04 7.27 8.96
N ALA A 111 7.54 8.50 8.87
CA ALA A 111 6.79 8.98 7.72
C ALA A 111 7.68 9.11 6.46
N LEU A 112 8.92 9.59 6.58
CA LEU A 112 9.89 9.58 5.48
C LEU A 112 10.20 8.16 5.02
N ASN A 113 10.42 7.24 5.96
CA ASN A 113 10.69 5.84 5.65
C ASN A 113 9.49 5.20 4.93
N ALA A 114 8.28 5.42 5.44
CA ALA A 114 7.05 4.94 4.81
C ALA A 114 6.82 5.58 3.44
N ALA A 115 7.13 6.86 3.27
CA ALA A 115 7.01 7.54 1.99
C ALA A 115 8.05 7.02 0.99
N TRP A 116 9.34 6.96 1.31
CA TRP A 116 10.35 6.38 0.40
C TRP A 116 10.05 4.92 0.09
N ILE A 117 9.88 4.07 1.10
CA ILE A 117 9.71 2.63 0.88
C ILE A 117 8.34 2.35 0.22
N GLY A 118 7.30 3.07 0.62
CA GLY A 118 5.96 2.93 0.06
C GLY A 118 5.87 3.38 -1.40
N THR A 119 6.47 4.52 -1.75
CA THR A 119 6.34 5.12 -3.09
C THR A 119 7.45 4.69 -4.05
N VAL A 120 8.71 4.66 -3.61
CA VAL A 120 9.86 4.36 -4.49
C VAL A 120 9.99 2.86 -4.77
N CYS A 121 9.75 2.01 -3.76
CA CYS A 121 9.74 0.56 -3.98
C CYS A 121 8.42 0.07 -4.57
N GLY A 122 7.48 1.00 -4.84
CA GLY A 122 6.18 0.71 -5.39
C GLY A 122 5.44 -0.36 -4.59
N GLY A 123 5.40 -0.25 -3.26
CA GLY A 123 4.74 -1.22 -2.38
C GLY A 123 5.18 -2.69 -2.51
N ARG A 124 6.36 -2.99 -3.07
CA ARG A 124 6.97 -4.31 -2.87
C ARG A 124 7.31 -4.44 -1.39
N GLY A 125 6.38 -4.97 -0.60
CA GLY A 125 6.39 -4.90 0.86
C GLY A 125 7.79 -5.18 1.44
N TRP A 126 8.33 -4.20 2.18
CA TRP A 126 9.44 -4.50 3.07
C TRP A 126 8.87 -5.34 4.23
N PRO A 127 9.61 -6.30 4.81
CA PRO A 127 9.10 -7.24 5.83
C PRO A 127 8.41 -6.61 7.06
N GLU A 128 8.46 -5.29 7.21
CA GLU A 128 7.85 -4.55 8.32
C GLU A 128 6.62 -3.69 7.95
N THR A 129 6.24 -3.54 6.67
CA THR A 129 5.06 -2.74 6.27
C THR A 129 3.79 -3.55 6.00
N GLY A 130 3.77 -4.83 6.38
CA GLY A 130 2.53 -5.49 6.76
C GLY A 130 2.40 -5.37 8.28
N ALA A 131 1.49 -4.55 8.79
CA ALA A 131 1.20 -4.60 10.22
C ALA A 131 0.86 -6.06 10.57
N PRO A 132 1.62 -6.72 11.49
CA PRO A 132 1.39 -8.11 11.80
C PRO A 132 -0.06 -8.30 12.27
N GLY A 133 -0.80 -9.20 11.60
CA GLY A 133 -2.13 -9.63 12.04
C GLY A 133 -3.33 -9.26 11.15
N ARG A 134 -3.17 -8.44 10.09
CA ARG A 134 -4.27 -8.25 9.12
C ARG A 134 -4.27 -9.38 8.09
N ARG A 135 -5.32 -10.21 8.08
CA ARG A 135 -5.49 -11.24 7.06
C ARG A 135 -5.67 -10.57 5.71
N VAL A 136 -4.88 -10.98 4.72
CA VAL A 136 -5.07 -10.56 3.33
C VAL A 136 -6.48 -10.93 2.91
N ARG A 137 -7.26 -9.93 2.51
CA ARG A 137 -8.66 -10.11 2.12
C ARG A 137 -8.99 -9.44 0.81
N ASN A 138 -8.34 -8.33 0.46
CA ASN A 138 -8.70 -7.53 -0.70
C ASN A 138 -7.60 -7.55 -1.76
N VAL A 139 -7.91 -8.07 -2.96
CA VAL A 139 -6.99 -8.11 -4.11
C VAL A 139 -7.54 -7.26 -5.24
N LEU A 140 -6.72 -6.35 -5.77
CA LEU A 140 -7.09 -5.46 -6.86
C LEU A 140 -6.25 -5.71 -8.11
N PHE A 141 -6.91 -5.98 -9.24
CA PHE A 141 -6.28 -6.07 -10.56
C PHE A 141 -6.44 -4.76 -11.35
N VAL A 142 -5.33 -4.16 -11.77
CA VAL A 142 -5.32 -2.87 -12.48
C VAL A 142 -4.89 -3.08 -13.92
N GLY A 143 -5.78 -2.77 -14.87
CA GLY A 143 -5.49 -2.76 -16.31
C GLY A 143 -5.57 -1.36 -16.91
N GLN A 144 -5.45 -1.28 -18.24
CA GLN A 144 -5.56 0.00 -18.96
C GLN A 144 -6.99 0.58 -18.89
N GLY A 145 -7.99 -0.18 -19.37
CA GLY A 145 -9.38 0.30 -19.50
C GLY A 145 -10.42 -0.43 -18.66
N ASN A 146 -10.01 -1.44 -17.88
CA ASN A 146 -10.91 -2.36 -17.17
C ASN A 146 -11.97 -3.06 -18.02
N ALA A 147 -11.65 -3.38 -19.27
CA ALA A 147 -12.58 -4.02 -20.21
C ALA A 147 -12.04 -5.34 -20.79
N GLY A 148 -11.01 -5.92 -20.15
CA GLY A 148 -10.30 -7.10 -20.67
C GLY A 148 -9.53 -7.82 -19.57
N PRO A 149 -8.18 -7.79 -19.56
CA PRO A 149 -7.38 -8.59 -18.62
C PRO A 149 -7.77 -8.44 -17.15
N SER A 150 -8.07 -7.23 -16.68
CA SER A 150 -8.40 -7.02 -15.27
C SER A 150 -9.79 -7.54 -14.88
N LEU A 151 -10.74 -7.60 -15.81
CA LEU A 151 -12.04 -8.26 -15.56
C LEU A 151 -11.92 -9.78 -15.61
N VAL A 152 -11.10 -10.32 -16.53
CA VAL A 152 -10.77 -11.76 -16.55
C VAL A 152 -10.14 -12.17 -15.23
N ALA A 153 -9.13 -11.44 -14.77
CA ALA A 153 -8.46 -11.72 -13.50
C ALA A 153 -9.41 -11.64 -12.29
N GLU A 154 -10.31 -10.65 -12.25
CA GLU A 154 -11.34 -10.54 -11.21
C GLU A 154 -12.26 -11.77 -11.17
N ALA A 155 -12.79 -12.17 -12.33
CA ALA A 155 -13.70 -13.31 -12.45
C ALA A 155 -13.02 -14.63 -12.07
N VAL A 156 -11.78 -14.83 -12.52
CA VAL A 156 -10.97 -16.02 -12.22
C VAL A 156 -10.66 -16.11 -10.72
N LEU A 157 -10.18 -15.03 -10.09
CA LEU A 157 -9.86 -15.05 -8.65
C LEU A 157 -11.11 -15.26 -7.79
N ARG A 158 -12.21 -14.59 -8.13
CA ARG A 158 -13.49 -14.79 -7.43
C ARG A 158 -13.92 -16.26 -7.46
N SER A 159 -13.78 -16.91 -8.61
CA SER A 159 -14.13 -18.33 -8.78
C SER A 159 -13.17 -19.27 -8.04
N ALA A 160 -11.88 -18.94 -8.02
CA ALA A 160 -10.85 -19.77 -7.41
C ALA A 160 -10.78 -19.65 -5.87
N ALA A 161 -10.97 -18.44 -5.32
CA ALA A 161 -10.81 -18.16 -3.89
C ALA A 161 -12.13 -18.09 -3.11
N GLY A 162 -13.28 -17.93 -3.79
CA GLY A 162 -14.58 -17.81 -3.13
C GLY A 162 -14.61 -16.70 -2.07
N GLU A 163 -15.21 -16.97 -0.92
CA GLU A 163 -15.35 -16.00 0.19
C GLU A 163 -14.07 -15.78 1.01
N ALA A 164 -12.97 -16.46 0.67
CA ALA A 164 -11.70 -16.27 1.35
C ALA A 164 -11.09 -14.88 1.04
N VAL A 165 -11.29 -14.41 -0.20
CA VAL A 165 -10.70 -13.19 -0.75
C VAL A 165 -11.74 -12.42 -1.56
N GLU A 166 -11.85 -11.12 -1.30
CA GLU A 166 -12.55 -10.16 -2.12
C GLU A 166 -11.70 -9.76 -3.33
N SER A 167 -12.23 -10.01 -4.53
CA SER A 167 -11.55 -9.68 -5.78
C SER A 167 -12.16 -8.45 -6.44
N PHE A 168 -11.30 -7.48 -6.74
CA PHE A 168 -11.63 -6.21 -7.38
C PHE A 168 -10.80 -6.02 -8.66
N SER A 169 -11.28 -5.16 -9.54
CA SER A 169 -10.52 -4.68 -10.70
C SER A 169 -10.76 -3.20 -10.98
N ALA A 170 -9.85 -2.63 -11.75
CA ALA A 170 -9.90 -1.23 -12.14
C ALA A 170 -9.16 -0.96 -13.46
N GLY A 171 -9.38 0.24 -13.98
CA GLY A 171 -8.76 0.77 -15.19
C GLY A 171 -8.22 2.16 -14.97
N LEU A 172 -7.02 2.43 -15.49
CA LEU A 172 -6.44 3.78 -15.50
C LEU A 172 -7.32 4.81 -16.24
N SER A 173 -8.05 4.35 -17.26
CA SER A 173 -9.00 5.15 -18.02
C SER A 173 -10.37 4.47 -18.14
N GLY A 174 -10.70 3.55 -17.24
CA GLY A 174 -11.91 2.74 -17.33
C GLY A 174 -13.16 3.52 -16.91
N ALA A 175 -14.15 3.62 -17.78
CA ALA A 175 -15.52 4.00 -17.44
C ALA A 175 -16.42 3.49 -18.57
N GLY A 176 -17.38 2.62 -18.26
CA GLY A 176 -18.30 2.07 -19.26
C GLY A 176 -18.72 0.63 -18.99
N GLU A 177 -19.23 -0.02 -20.02
CA GLU A 177 -19.67 -1.42 -19.97
C GLU A 177 -18.57 -2.37 -20.48
N PRO A 178 -18.52 -3.62 -19.97
CA PRO A 178 -17.62 -4.64 -20.51
C PRO A 178 -17.97 -4.99 -21.95
N ASP A 179 -16.97 -5.46 -22.71
CA ASP A 179 -17.20 -6.03 -24.04
C ASP A 179 -18.16 -7.24 -23.93
N PRO A 180 -19.31 -7.26 -24.64
CA PRO A 180 -20.24 -8.39 -24.63
C PRO A 180 -19.58 -9.72 -24.98
N ALA A 181 -18.60 -9.74 -25.90
CA ALA A 181 -17.90 -10.97 -26.28
C ALA A 181 -17.07 -11.54 -25.11
N LEU A 182 -16.47 -10.65 -24.30
CA LEU A 182 -15.77 -11.04 -23.09
C LEU A 182 -16.73 -11.60 -22.05
N VAL A 183 -17.88 -10.95 -21.84
CA VAL A 183 -18.90 -11.39 -20.87
C VAL A 183 -19.44 -12.76 -21.26
N GLU A 184 -19.77 -12.97 -22.53
CA GLU A 184 -20.23 -14.26 -23.05
C GLU A 184 -19.16 -15.33 -22.91
N PHE A 185 -17.90 -15.00 -23.21
CA PHE A 185 -16.78 -15.92 -22.99
C PHE A 185 -16.68 -16.35 -21.51
N LEU A 186 -16.67 -15.40 -20.57
CA LEU A 186 -16.56 -15.69 -19.13
C LEU A 186 -17.76 -16.52 -18.62
N ALA A 187 -18.97 -16.23 -19.11
CA ALA A 187 -20.16 -17.01 -18.79
C ALA A 187 -20.05 -18.46 -19.29
N ARG A 188 -19.52 -18.69 -20.50
CA ARG A 188 -19.27 -20.03 -21.05
C ARG A 188 -18.22 -20.81 -20.25
N GLN A 189 -17.24 -20.11 -19.68
CA GLN A 189 -16.25 -20.69 -18.76
C GLN A 189 -16.81 -20.95 -17.34
N GLY A 190 -18.07 -20.58 -17.07
CA GLY A 190 -18.74 -20.83 -15.79
C GLY A 190 -18.45 -19.78 -14.71
N HIS A 191 -17.95 -18.60 -15.06
CA HIS A 191 -17.73 -17.51 -14.11
C HIS A 191 -19.01 -16.71 -13.85
N ASP A 192 -19.14 -16.19 -12.63
CA ASP A 192 -20.20 -15.22 -12.30
C ASP A 192 -19.93 -13.87 -12.97
N ILE A 193 -20.91 -13.41 -13.76
CA ILE A 193 -20.86 -12.17 -14.52
C ILE A 193 -21.68 -11.04 -13.87
N GLY A 194 -22.48 -11.33 -12.84
CA GLY A 194 -23.49 -10.40 -12.31
C GLY A 194 -22.92 -9.11 -11.69
N SER A 195 -21.64 -9.12 -11.30
CA SER A 195 -20.96 -7.98 -10.69
C SER A 195 -19.90 -7.33 -11.59
N LEU A 196 -19.78 -7.75 -12.85
CA LEU A 196 -18.74 -7.25 -13.76
C LEU A 196 -19.14 -5.93 -14.40
N TRP A 197 -18.31 -4.91 -14.24
CA TRP A 197 -18.45 -3.61 -14.91
C TRP A 197 -17.10 -2.87 -14.93
N CYS A 198 -16.92 -1.91 -15.85
CA CYS A 198 -15.65 -1.21 -16.02
C CYS A 198 -15.52 -0.05 -15.02
N LYS A 199 -14.69 -0.26 -14.00
CA LYS A 199 -14.41 0.64 -12.87
C LYS A 199 -13.22 1.55 -13.15
N PRO A 200 -13.35 2.88 -13.01
CA PRO A 200 -12.18 3.76 -12.97
C PRO A 200 -11.36 3.48 -11.71
N LEU A 201 -10.05 3.74 -11.79
CA LEU A 201 -9.15 3.56 -10.65
C LEU A 201 -9.54 4.41 -9.43
N SER A 202 -10.14 5.58 -9.67
CA SER A 202 -10.50 6.53 -8.61
C SER A 202 -11.39 5.94 -7.53
N VAL A 203 -12.28 5.01 -7.89
CA VAL A 203 -13.18 4.29 -6.96
C VAL A 203 -12.42 3.62 -5.81
N TRP A 204 -11.17 3.24 -6.06
CA TRP A 204 -10.34 2.51 -5.09
C TRP A 204 -9.31 3.39 -4.37
N THR A 205 -9.15 4.64 -4.80
CA THR A 205 -8.17 5.58 -4.22
C THR A 205 -8.83 6.69 -3.37
N GLU A 206 -10.15 6.82 -3.44
CA GLU A 206 -10.92 7.81 -2.68
C GLU A 206 -11.05 7.46 -1.18
N ALA A 207 -11.35 8.48 -0.36
CA ALA A 207 -11.54 8.30 1.07
C ALA A 207 -12.74 7.37 1.36
N GLY A 208 -12.50 6.31 2.12
CA GLY A 208 -13.52 5.30 2.43
C GLY A 208 -13.51 4.08 1.50
N ALA A 209 -12.68 4.08 0.45
CA ALA A 209 -12.46 2.90 -0.37
C ALA A 209 -11.88 1.73 0.47
N PRO A 210 -12.20 0.47 0.11
CA PRO A 210 -11.59 -0.70 0.74
C PRO A 210 -10.07 -0.61 0.71
N ARG A 211 -9.41 -0.93 1.82
CA ARG A 211 -7.94 -1.03 1.84
C ARG A 211 -7.50 -2.28 1.12
N MET A 212 -6.72 -2.12 0.05
CA MET A 212 -6.14 -3.25 -0.67
C MET A 212 -5.03 -3.90 0.14
N ASP A 213 -4.90 -5.22 0.04
CA ASP A 213 -3.82 -6.01 0.62
C ASP A 213 -2.83 -6.45 -0.46
N ILE A 214 -3.34 -6.71 -1.67
CA ILE A 214 -2.54 -7.00 -2.87
C ILE A 214 -3.05 -6.16 -4.03
N VAL A 215 -2.14 -5.54 -4.79
CA VAL A 215 -2.45 -4.86 -6.05
C VAL A 215 -1.58 -5.43 -7.17
N ILE A 216 -2.22 -5.93 -8.23
CA ILE A 216 -1.56 -6.55 -9.37
C ILE A 216 -1.83 -5.72 -10.62
N THR A 217 -0.79 -5.15 -11.23
CA THR A 217 -0.91 -4.44 -12.50
C THR A 217 -0.74 -5.40 -13.67
N LEU A 218 -1.64 -5.31 -14.66
CA LEU A 218 -1.66 -6.18 -15.83
C LEU A 218 -1.13 -5.41 -17.06
N GLY A 219 0.11 -5.72 -17.44
CA GLY A 219 0.84 -5.07 -18.53
C GLY A 219 1.64 -3.82 -18.13
N ASP A 220 2.67 -3.52 -18.91
CA ASP A 220 3.68 -2.51 -18.58
C ASP A 220 3.10 -1.09 -18.46
N ARG A 221 2.08 -0.74 -19.26
CA ARG A 221 1.41 0.56 -19.18
C ARG A 221 0.69 0.76 -17.84
N ALA A 222 0.01 -0.29 -17.34
CA ALA A 222 -0.65 -0.24 -16.05
C ALA A 222 0.37 -0.11 -14.92
N ALA A 223 1.46 -0.89 -15.00
CA ALA A 223 2.56 -0.85 -14.04
C ALA A 223 3.22 0.54 -13.92
N SER A 224 3.40 1.22 -15.06
CA SER A 224 4.13 2.49 -15.14
C SER A 224 3.30 3.71 -14.70
N ARG A 225 1.97 3.58 -14.64
CA ARG A 225 1.06 4.71 -14.37
C ARG A 225 0.17 4.50 -13.15
N ALA A 226 0.20 3.32 -12.53
CA ALA A 226 -0.49 3.08 -11.29
C ALA A 226 0.04 4.02 -10.20
N PRO A 227 -0.85 4.67 -9.42
CA PRO A 227 -0.46 5.52 -8.32
C PRO A 227 0.11 4.70 -7.16
N ASP A 228 0.66 5.40 -6.19
CA ASP A 228 0.98 4.80 -4.91
C ASP A 228 -0.29 4.47 -4.13
N TRP A 229 -0.28 3.32 -3.45
CA TRP A 229 -1.44 2.80 -2.74
C TRP A 229 -1.32 3.05 -1.25
N PRO A 230 -2.35 3.64 -0.61
CA PRO A 230 -2.35 3.84 0.82
C PRO A 230 -2.31 2.49 1.54
N GLY A 231 -1.51 2.41 2.60
CA GLY A 231 -1.38 1.18 3.41
C GLY A 231 -0.35 0.16 2.89
N CYS A 232 0.41 0.48 1.85
CA CYS A 232 1.53 -0.35 1.35
C CYS A 232 1.14 -1.82 1.06
N PRO A 233 0.12 -2.07 0.21
CA PRO A 233 -0.23 -3.44 -0.18
C PRO A 233 0.93 -4.14 -0.87
N HIS A 234 0.94 -5.47 -0.86
CA HIS A 234 1.79 -6.23 -1.78
C HIS A 234 1.54 -5.79 -3.21
N ARG A 235 2.59 -5.63 -4.00
CA ARG A 235 2.48 -5.16 -5.38
C ARG A 235 3.24 -6.06 -6.33
N ALA A 236 2.61 -6.40 -7.44
CA ALA A 236 3.24 -7.14 -8.52
C ALA A 236 2.78 -6.62 -9.88
N SER A 237 3.63 -6.84 -10.89
CA SER A 237 3.31 -6.54 -12.28
C SER A 237 3.39 -7.83 -13.08
N TRP A 238 2.28 -8.19 -13.70
CA TRP A 238 2.21 -9.34 -14.59
C TRP A 238 2.22 -8.84 -16.02
N ARG A 239 3.31 -9.16 -16.73
CA ARG A 239 3.41 -8.90 -18.16
C ARG A 239 2.45 -9.83 -18.89
N LEU A 240 1.71 -9.22 -19.82
CA LEU A 240 0.83 -9.90 -20.75
C LEU A 240 1.36 -9.67 -22.16
N LEU A 241 1.29 -10.69 -23.00
CA LEU A 241 1.62 -10.54 -24.41
C LEU A 241 0.55 -9.66 -25.09
N PRO A 242 0.95 -8.80 -26.04
CA PRO A 242 -0.01 -8.01 -26.82
C PRO A 242 -0.92 -8.93 -27.63
N ASP A 243 -2.16 -8.48 -27.84
CA ASP A 243 -3.15 -9.13 -28.70
C ASP A 243 -3.43 -10.61 -28.38
N MET A 244 -3.24 -11.01 -27.12
CA MET A 244 -3.51 -12.36 -26.66
C MET A 244 -5.01 -12.70 -26.82
N PRO A 245 -5.36 -13.85 -27.45
CA PRO A 245 -6.74 -14.33 -27.51
C PRO A 245 -7.35 -14.52 -26.12
N LEU A 246 -8.68 -14.38 -26.00
CA LEU A 246 -9.38 -14.47 -24.71
C LEU A 246 -9.14 -15.81 -24.01
N GLU A 247 -9.12 -16.92 -24.76
CA GLU A 247 -8.82 -18.25 -24.25
C GLU A 247 -7.42 -18.30 -23.62
N ALA A 248 -6.40 -17.87 -24.36
CA ALA A 248 -5.01 -17.89 -23.89
C ALA A 248 -4.79 -16.95 -22.69
N LEU A 249 -5.46 -15.79 -22.68
CA LEU A 249 -5.43 -14.84 -21.57
C LEU A 249 -6.07 -15.42 -20.31
N HIS A 250 -7.21 -16.09 -20.46
CA HIS A 250 -7.91 -16.76 -19.37
C HIS A 250 -7.07 -17.90 -18.79
N ASP A 251 -6.46 -18.74 -19.64
CA ASP A 251 -5.61 -19.85 -19.21
C ASP A 251 -4.35 -19.34 -18.47
N ASP A 252 -3.65 -18.33 -18.99
CA ASP A 252 -2.47 -17.73 -18.35
C ASP A 252 -2.82 -17.13 -16.98
N LEU A 253 -3.87 -16.30 -16.92
CA LEU A 253 -4.33 -15.72 -15.66
C LEU A 253 -4.84 -16.80 -14.70
N GLY A 254 -5.51 -17.83 -15.20
CA GLY A 254 -5.94 -19.00 -14.45
C GLY A 254 -4.79 -19.71 -13.76
N GLN A 255 -3.67 -19.92 -14.46
CA GLN A 255 -2.49 -20.55 -13.90
C GLN A 255 -1.86 -19.69 -12.80
N ARG A 256 -1.66 -18.39 -13.05
CA ARG A 256 -1.05 -17.46 -12.07
C ARG A 256 -1.94 -17.29 -10.84
N ILE A 257 -3.23 -17.03 -11.03
CA ILE A 257 -4.20 -16.86 -9.94
C ILE A 257 -4.38 -18.16 -9.15
N GLY A 258 -4.39 -19.32 -9.83
CA GLY A 258 -4.44 -20.61 -9.18
C GLY A 258 -3.24 -20.87 -8.26
N ALA A 259 -2.05 -20.37 -8.58
CA ALA A 259 -0.91 -20.43 -7.67
C ALA A 259 -1.06 -19.50 -6.46
N LEU A 260 -1.61 -18.29 -6.65
CA LEU A 260 -1.90 -17.37 -5.56
C LEU A 260 -2.96 -17.93 -4.59
N ALA A 261 -4.05 -18.49 -5.12
CA ALA A 261 -5.17 -19.01 -4.35
C ALA A 261 -4.82 -20.24 -3.50
N ARG A 262 -3.71 -20.94 -3.78
CA ARG A 262 -3.20 -22.05 -2.97
C ARG A 262 -2.48 -21.58 -1.70
N LEU A 263 -2.12 -20.30 -1.60
CA LEU A 263 -1.53 -19.75 -0.39
C LEU A 263 -2.62 -19.50 0.65
N ASP A 264 -2.41 -19.96 1.88
CA ASP A 264 -3.12 -19.39 3.01
C ASP A 264 -2.52 -18.01 3.30
N LEU A 265 -3.04 -16.98 2.65
CA LEU A 265 -2.52 -15.61 2.74
C LEU A 265 -2.61 -15.04 4.17
N ALA A 266 -3.38 -15.67 5.07
CA ALA A 266 -3.46 -15.25 6.46
C ALA A 266 -2.36 -15.85 7.34
N LEU A 267 -1.78 -16.98 6.94
CA LEU A 267 -0.68 -17.65 7.64
C LEU A 267 0.67 -17.53 6.91
N THR A 268 0.64 -17.14 5.63
CA THR A 268 1.84 -17.03 4.81
C THR A 268 2.59 -15.74 5.16
N PRO A 269 3.90 -15.81 5.46
CA PRO A 269 4.70 -14.61 5.70
C PRO A 269 4.69 -13.65 4.50
N PRO A 270 4.68 -12.32 4.71
CA PRO A 270 4.60 -11.33 3.64
C PRO A 270 5.65 -11.52 2.53
N GLU A 271 6.89 -11.86 2.90
CA GLU A 271 7.99 -12.11 1.95
C GLU A 271 7.71 -13.31 1.04
N ARG A 272 7.01 -14.32 1.54
CA ARG A 272 6.64 -15.50 0.76
C ARG A 272 5.48 -15.19 -0.18
N VAL A 273 4.51 -14.38 0.26
CA VAL A 273 3.44 -13.87 -0.61
C VAL A 273 4.05 -13.07 -1.77
N GLN A 274 4.94 -12.12 -1.46
CA GLN A 274 5.61 -11.30 -2.48
C GLN A 274 6.42 -12.15 -3.46
N ALA A 275 7.21 -13.12 -2.97
CA ALA A 275 8.01 -13.99 -3.82
C ALA A 275 7.15 -14.81 -4.81
N VAL A 276 5.98 -15.28 -4.37
CA VAL A 276 5.04 -15.99 -5.26
C VAL A 276 4.49 -15.04 -6.32
N LEU A 277 4.04 -13.85 -5.93
CA LEU A 277 3.55 -12.84 -6.87
C LEU A 277 4.59 -12.47 -7.94
N ASP A 278 5.85 -12.30 -7.52
CA ASP A 278 6.97 -11.95 -8.40
C ASP A 278 7.37 -13.11 -9.33
N SER A 279 7.30 -14.36 -8.86
CA SER A 279 7.58 -15.54 -9.69
C SER A 279 6.63 -15.70 -10.88
N MET A 280 5.49 -15.00 -10.84
CA MET A 280 4.46 -14.99 -11.87
C MET A 280 4.48 -13.71 -12.71
N ALA A 281 5.54 -12.91 -12.65
CA ALA A 281 5.62 -11.64 -13.37
C ALA A 281 5.63 -11.83 -14.90
N GLU A 282 6.29 -12.87 -15.39
CA GLU A 282 6.49 -13.11 -16.82
C GLU A 282 5.53 -14.19 -17.37
N PRO A 283 5.10 -14.10 -18.64
CA PRO A 283 4.28 -15.12 -19.27
C PRO A 283 5.05 -16.43 -19.48
N PRO A 284 4.37 -17.59 -19.47
CA PRO A 284 5.02 -18.87 -19.70
C PRO A 284 5.74 -18.90 -21.06
N GLY A 285 7.00 -19.33 -21.06
CA GLY A 285 7.82 -19.44 -22.28
C GLY A 285 8.64 -18.21 -22.65
N SER A 286 8.66 -17.17 -21.81
CA SER A 286 9.55 -16.02 -21.97
C SER A 286 10.92 -16.27 -21.31
N VAL A 287 11.85 -16.85 -22.08
CA VAL A 287 13.29 -16.93 -21.76
C VAL A 287 14.07 -16.40 -22.95
#